data_AF-A0A2U1TIE4-F1
#
_entry.id   AF-A0A2U1TIE4-F1
#
_cell.length_a   1.000
_cell.length_b   1.000
_cell.length_c   1.000
_cell.angle_alpha   90.00
_cell.angle_beta   90.00
_cell.angle_gamma   90.00
#
_symmetry.space_group_name_H-M   'P 1'
#
loop_
_entity.id
_entity.type
_entity.pdbx_description
1 polymer ?
#
loop_
_entity_poly.entity_id
_entity_poly.type
_entity_poly.pdbx_seq_one_letter_code
_entity_poly.pdbx_strand_id
1 'polypeptide(L)'
;PLVDLTVIPDDEIKTHSKAAPLELVQKHIRQRDILELVQDIGLLFGQWAPPPELRKALLVYIIKSGNTRSVPHFTQVLTEKLPQHREEIMTIAQQLEQIGFKKGMQQGMEKGIEKGIKTSTRQIARQLLLKGMDKETVQQITGLTPEEVMQLAEKE
;
A
#
# COMPACT_ATOMS: atom_id res chain seq x y z
N PRO A 1 -3.50 -19.37 -23.72
CA PRO A 1 -2.33 -18.70 -24.34
C PRO A 1 -2.00 -17.40 -23.58
N LEU A 2 -0.72 -17.19 -23.25
CA LEU A 2 -0.25 -15.91 -22.70
C LEU A 2 -0.14 -14.91 -23.85
N VAL A 3 -0.69 -13.71 -23.68
CA VAL A 3 -0.64 -12.63 -24.67
C VAL A 3 0.26 -11.53 -24.12
N ASP A 4 1.27 -11.13 -24.89
CA ASP A 4 2.13 -10.00 -24.56
C ASP A 4 1.48 -8.70 -25.03
N LEU A 5 0.98 -7.90 -24.08
CA LEU A 5 0.32 -6.62 -24.39
C LEU A 5 1.30 -5.53 -24.79
N THR A 6 2.61 -5.68 -24.53
CA THR A 6 3.59 -4.62 -24.80
C THR A 6 3.82 -4.40 -26.29
N VAL A 7 3.62 -5.44 -27.10
CA VAL A 7 3.83 -5.42 -28.56
C VAL A 7 2.56 -5.05 -29.35
N ILE A 8 1.38 -5.13 -28.73
CA ILE A 8 0.10 -4.84 -29.40
C ILE A 8 -0.11 -3.31 -29.45
N PRO A 9 -0.36 -2.70 -30.62
CA PRO A 9 -0.66 -1.27 -30.72
C PRO A 9 -1.90 -0.86 -29.91
N ASP A 10 -1.91 0.37 -29.38
CA ASP A 10 -3.04 0.85 -28.57
C ASP A 10 -4.36 0.88 -29.38
N ASP A 11 -4.28 1.21 -30.67
CA ASP A 11 -5.45 1.22 -31.56
C ASP A 11 -6.04 -0.17 -31.78
N GLU A 12 -5.19 -1.21 -31.80
CA GLU A 12 -5.63 -2.60 -31.85
C GLU A 12 -6.30 -3.01 -30.53
N ILE A 13 -5.67 -2.69 -29.40
CA ILE A 13 -6.23 -2.94 -28.05
C ILE A 13 -7.63 -2.31 -27.92
N LYS A 14 -7.83 -1.09 -28.44
CA LYS A 14 -9.13 -0.39 -28.39
C LYS A 14 -10.26 -1.16 -29.09
N THR A 15 -9.94 -2.11 -29.98
CA THR A 15 -10.92 -2.97 -30.65
C THR A 15 -11.35 -4.19 -29.84
N HIS A 16 -10.65 -4.51 -28.74
CA HIS A 16 -10.88 -5.73 -27.93
C HIS A 16 -12.10 -5.65 -27.00
N SER A 17 -13.11 -4.87 -27.40
CA SER A 17 -14.40 -4.76 -26.74
C SER A 17 -14.28 -4.46 -25.22
N LYS A 18 -14.98 -5.23 -24.38
CA LYS A 18 -15.00 -5.06 -22.91
C LYS A 18 -13.65 -5.27 -22.23
N ALA A 19 -12.69 -5.94 -22.88
CA ALA A 19 -11.34 -6.16 -22.35
C ALA A 19 -10.41 -4.97 -22.62
N ALA A 20 -10.70 -4.15 -23.63
CA ALA A 20 -9.86 -3.04 -24.06
C ALA A 20 -9.43 -2.09 -22.93
N PRO A 21 -10.32 -1.62 -22.02
CA PRO A 21 -9.90 -0.75 -20.91
C PRO A 21 -8.87 -1.42 -20.00
N LEU A 22 -9.06 -2.70 -19.70
CA LEU A 22 -8.19 -3.45 -18.81
C LEU A 22 -6.81 -3.66 -19.43
N GLU A 23 -6.77 -4.04 -20.70
CA GLU A 23 -5.52 -4.28 -21.43
C GLU A 23 -4.70 -3.00 -21.61
N LEU A 24 -5.36 -1.90 -21.96
CA LEU A 24 -4.73 -0.59 -22.11
C LEU A 24 -4.12 -0.11 -20.78
N VAL A 25 -4.85 -0.30 -19.68
CA VAL A 25 -4.32 -0.02 -18.34
C VAL A 25 -3.16 -0.96 -18.02
N GLN A 26 -3.28 -2.27 -18.21
CA GLN A 26 -2.21 -3.22 -17.88
C GLN A 26 -0.92 -2.94 -18.64
N LYS A 27 -1.02 -2.58 -19.93
CA LYS A 27 0.14 -2.23 -20.76
C LYS A 27 0.91 -1.03 -20.20
N HIS A 28 0.19 0.00 -19.75
CA HIS A 28 0.80 1.31 -19.47
C HIS A 28 0.97 1.64 -17.98
N ILE A 29 0.27 0.97 -17.06
CA ILE A 29 0.21 1.36 -15.64
C ILE A 29 1.59 1.42 -14.94
N ARG A 30 2.59 0.71 -15.47
CA ARG A 30 3.97 0.71 -14.94
C ARG A 30 4.96 1.57 -15.74
N GLN A 31 4.64 1.89 -17.00
CA GLN A 31 5.57 2.53 -17.94
C GLN A 31 5.24 4.00 -18.21
N ARG A 32 3.97 4.37 -18.07
CA ARG A 32 3.43 5.68 -18.45
C ARG A 32 2.68 6.31 -17.28
N ASP A 33 2.54 7.63 -17.31
CA ASP A 33 1.60 8.30 -16.41
C ASP A 33 0.18 7.88 -16.81
N ILE A 34 -0.47 7.08 -15.96
CA ILE A 34 -1.81 6.54 -16.22
C ILE A 34 -2.84 7.67 -16.42
N LEU A 35 -2.54 8.90 -15.94
CA LEU A 35 -3.34 10.11 -16.19
C LEU A 35 -3.51 10.43 -17.68
N GLU A 36 -2.53 10.12 -18.53
CA GLU A 36 -2.62 10.34 -19.97
C GLU A 36 -3.71 9.47 -20.62
N LEU A 37 -4.00 8.31 -20.01
CA LEU A 37 -4.91 7.30 -20.57
C LEU A 37 -6.32 7.40 -20.02
N VAL A 38 -6.56 8.24 -19.02
CA VAL A 38 -7.87 8.37 -18.35
C VAL A 38 -8.96 8.74 -19.35
N GLN A 39 -8.64 9.60 -20.32
CA GLN A 39 -9.59 9.99 -21.35
C GLN A 39 -9.96 8.81 -22.25
N ASP A 40 -8.97 8.03 -22.72
CA ASP A 40 -9.19 6.82 -23.52
C ASP A 40 -9.98 5.76 -22.74
N ILE A 41 -9.67 5.57 -21.45
CA ILE A 41 -10.40 4.64 -20.57
C ILE A 41 -11.86 5.07 -20.43
N GLY A 42 -12.12 6.38 -20.27
CA GLY A 42 -13.48 6.92 -20.22
C GLY A 42 -14.27 6.69 -21.50
N LEU A 43 -13.63 6.89 -22.66
CA LEU A 43 -14.23 6.59 -23.96
C LEU A 43 -14.57 5.10 -24.08
N LEU A 44 -13.65 4.21 -23.69
CA LEU A 44 -13.87 2.77 -23.74
C LEU A 44 -14.95 2.29 -22.74
N PHE A 45 -15.07 2.94 -21.58
CA PHE A 45 -16.16 2.69 -20.64
C PHE A 45 -17.52 3.05 -21.25
N GLY A 46 -17.62 4.18 -21.94
CA GLY A 46 -18.84 4.58 -22.64
C GLY A 46 -19.15 3.69 -23.85
N GLN A 47 -18.14 3.38 -24.66
CA GLN A 47 -18.29 2.61 -25.90
C GLN A 47 -18.69 1.14 -25.64
N TRP A 48 -18.01 0.48 -24.69
CA TRP A 48 -18.15 -0.96 -24.49
C TRP A 48 -18.99 -1.33 -23.28
N ALA A 49 -19.32 -0.35 -22.42
CA ALA A 49 -20.11 -0.53 -21.21
C ALA A 49 -19.70 -1.80 -20.43
N PRO A 50 -18.43 -1.89 -19.96
CA PRO A 50 -17.99 -3.06 -19.22
C PRO A 50 -18.85 -3.27 -17.97
N PRO A 51 -19.02 -4.53 -17.53
CA PRO A 51 -19.76 -4.85 -16.32
C PRO A 51 -19.31 -3.99 -15.13
N PRO A 52 -20.22 -3.52 -14.27
CA PRO A 52 -19.87 -2.68 -13.12
C PRO A 52 -18.74 -3.24 -12.26
N GLU A 53 -18.68 -4.55 -12.08
CA GLU A 53 -17.68 -5.27 -11.32
C GLU A 53 -16.29 -5.12 -11.93
N LEU A 54 -16.19 -5.27 -13.27
CA LEU A 54 -14.95 -5.08 -14.00
C LEU A 54 -14.51 -3.61 -13.98
N ARG A 55 -15.45 -2.69 -14.16
CA ARG A 55 -15.19 -1.25 -14.11
C ARG A 55 -14.67 -0.82 -12.74
N LYS A 56 -15.33 -1.26 -11.67
CA LYS A 56 -14.93 -1.02 -10.29
C LYS A 56 -13.55 -1.61 -10.02
N ALA A 57 -13.31 -2.87 -10.43
CA ALA A 57 -12.01 -3.51 -10.28
C ALA A 57 -10.91 -2.73 -11.01
N LEU A 58 -11.20 -2.21 -12.20
CA LEU A 58 -10.25 -1.40 -12.96
C LEU A 58 -9.97 -0.05 -12.29
N LEU A 59 -11.00 0.67 -11.83
CA LEU A 59 -10.84 1.92 -11.09
C LEU A 59 -10.02 1.72 -9.80
N VAL A 60 -10.30 0.66 -9.04
CA VAL A 60 -9.50 0.27 -7.87
C VAL A 60 -8.05 0.00 -8.26
N TYR A 61 -7.82 -0.72 -9.35
CA TYR A 61 -6.49 -1.06 -9.82
C TYR A 61 -5.69 0.18 -10.24
N ILE A 62 -6.31 1.09 -11.00
CA ILE A 62 -5.74 2.36 -11.43
C ILE A 62 -5.38 3.23 -10.22
N ILE A 63 -6.27 3.37 -9.22
CA ILE A 63 -6.00 4.18 -8.02
C ILE A 63 -4.89 3.59 -7.17
N LYS A 64 -4.83 2.26 -7.05
CA LYS A 64 -3.85 1.57 -6.21
C LYS A 64 -2.46 1.48 -6.85
N SER A 65 -2.40 1.30 -8.17
CA SER A 65 -1.16 0.95 -8.87
C SER A 65 -0.73 1.99 -9.90
N GLY A 66 -1.58 2.96 -10.20
CA GLY A 66 -1.25 4.11 -11.03
C GLY A 66 -0.07 4.84 -10.41
N ASN A 67 1.02 4.95 -11.15
CA ASN A 67 2.24 5.58 -10.70
C ASN A 67 1.99 7.10 -10.50
N THR A 68 1.57 7.50 -9.30
CA THR A 68 1.29 8.90 -8.98
C THR A 68 2.14 9.38 -7.79
N ARG A 69 2.63 10.60 -7.90
CA ARG A 69 3.34 11.30 -6.82
C ARG A 69 2.39 11.75 -5.71
N SER A 70 1.08 11.83 -5.97
CA SER A 70 0.07 12.30 -5.03
C SER A 70 -1.29 11.66 -5.32
N VAL A 71 -1.79 10.86 -4.37
CA VAL A 71 -3.12 10.22 -4.46
C VAL A 71 -4.26 11.26 -4.55
N PRO A 72 -4.29 12.33 -3.74
CA PRO A 72 -5.33 13.36 -3.87
C PRO A 72 -5.38 14.03 -5.24
N HIS A 73 -4.20 14.38 -5.79
CA HIS A 73 -4.12 14.98 -7.13
C HIS A 73 -4.59 13.99 -8.20
N PHE A 74 -4.19 12.73 -8.07
CA PHE A 74 -4.61 11.66 -8.96
C PHE A 74 -6.12 11.45 -8.98
N THR A 75 -6.74 11.35 -7.80
CA THR A 75 -8.18 11.21 -7.66
C THR A 75 -8.90 12.43 -8.23
N GLN A 76 -8.39 13.64 -8.01
CA GLN A 76 -8.97 14.85 -8.61
C GLN A 76 -8.99 14.77 -10.14
N VAL A 77 -7.84 14.52 -10.77
CA VAL A 77 -7.76 14.44 -12.25
C VAL A 77 -8.66 13.32 -12.79
N LEU A 78 -8.71 12.17 -12.12
CA LEU A 78 -9.64 11.10 -12.48
C LEU A 78 -11.10 11.57 -12.45
N THR A 79 -11.53 12.28 -11.41
CA THR A 79 -12.92 12.77 -11.32
C THR A 79 -13.24 13.88 -12.31
N GLU A 80 -12.26 14.69 -12.70
CA GLU A 80 -12.40 15.73 -13.74
C GLU A 80 -12.56 15.11 -15.13
N LYS A 81 -11.76 14.07 -15.43
CA LYS A 81 -11.76 13.41 -16.74
C LYS A 81 -12.88 12.36 -16.88
N LEU A 82 -13.34 11.79 -15.77
CA LEU A 82 -14.42 10.79 -15.72
C LEU A 82 -15.58 11.28 -14.84
N PRO A 83 -16.27 12.39 -15.21
CA PRO A 83 -17.29 12.99 -14.36
C PRO A 83 -18.46 12.04 -14.07
N GLN A 84 -18.78 11.14 -15.00
CA GLN A 84 -19.84 10.13 -14.83
C GLN A 84 -19.51 9.08 -13.75
N HIS A 85 -18.23 8.90 -13.39
CA HIS A 85 -17.76 7.94 -12.40
C HIS A 85 -17.30 8.59 -11.09
N ARG A 86 -17.56 9.89 -10.92
CA ARG A 86 -17.08 10.67 -9.77
C ARG A 86 -17.45 10.04 -8.43
N GLU A 87 -18.71 9.69 -8.22
CA GLU A 87 -19.18 9.12 -6.95
C GLU A 87 -18.53 7.76 -6.65
N GLU A 88 -18.41 6.91 -7.67
CA GLU A 88 -17.75 5.60 -7.57
C GLU A 88 -16.27 5.75 -7.23
N ILE A 89 -15.57 6.67 -7.90
CA ILE A 89 -14.16 6.99 -7.65
C ILE A 89 -13.96 7.51 -6.23
N MET A 90 -14.80 8.45 -5.77
CA MET A 90 -14.72 9.00 -4.41
C MET A 90 -14.97 7.93 -3.34
N THR A 91 -15.95 7.06 -3.57
CA THR A 91 -16.24 5.93 -2.67
C THR A 91 -15.05 4.99 -2.57
N ILE A 92 -14.42 4.64 -3.70
CA ILE A 92 -13.21 3.80 -3.73
C ILE A 92 -12.07 4.49 -2.98
N ALA A 93 -11.83 5.78 -3.23
CA ALA A 93 -10.77 6.55 -2.58
C ALA A 93 -10.95 6.55 -1.05
N GLN A 94 -12.16 6.81 -0.55
CA GLN A 94 -12.48 6.78 0.88
C GLN A 94 -12.28 5.39 1.49
N GLN A 95 -12.69 4.33 0.80
CA GLN A 95 -12.47 2.95 1.27
C GLN A 95 -10.98 2.62 1.37
N LEU A 96 -10.18 3.02 0.38
CA LEU A 96 -8.74 2.80 0.38
C LEU A 96 -8.05 3.59 1.50
N GLU A 97 -8.45 4.84 1.74
CA GLU A 97 -7.96 5.65 2.86
C GLU A 97 -8.27 4.99 4.21
N GLN A 98 -9.51 4.52 4.42
CA GLN A 98 -9.89 3.81 5.65
C GLN A 98 -9.09 2.52 5.85
N ILE A 99 -8.87 1.74 4.78
CA ILE A 99 -8.03 0.52 4.84
C ILE A 99 -6.58 0.89 5.20
N GLY A 100 -6.04 1.93 4.57
CA GLY A 100 -4.70 2.44 4.84
C GLY A 100 -4.54 2.88 6.29
N PHE A 101 -5.50 3.66 6.80
CA PHE A 101 -5.53 4.11 8.19
C PHE A 101 -5.59 2.95 9.18
N LYS A 102 -6.49 1.99 8.98
CA LYS A 102 -6.60 0.80 9.86
C LYS A 102 -5.30 -0.01 9.88
N LYS A 103 -4.71 -0.26 8.72
CA LYS A 103 -3.42 -0.96 8.62
C LYS A 103 -2.30 -0.19 9.31
N GLY A 104 -2.22 1.12 9.09
CA GLY A 104 -1.23 1.98 9.73
C GLY A 104 -1.36 1.99 11.26
N MET A 105 -2.59 2.08 11.78
CA MET A 105 -2.88 2.01 13.21
C MET A 105 -2.47 0.67 13.82
N GLN A 106 -2.85 -0.45 13.17
CA GLN A 106 -2.48 -1.78 13.65
C GLN A 106 -0.96 -1.97 13.68
N GLN A 107 -0.27 -1.65 12.58
CA GLN A 107 1.18 -1.74 12.50
C GLN A 107 1.88 -0.82 13.51
N GLY A 108 1.34 0.39 13.72
CA GLY A 108 1.84 1.34 14.70
C GLY A 108 1.69 0.82 16.13
N MET A 109 0.55 0.22 16.45
CA MET A 109 0.28 -0.36 17.77
C MET A 109 1.17 -1.57 18.05
N GLU A 110 1.30 -2.50 17.09
CA GLU A 110 2.18 -3.67 17.21
C GLU A 110 3.64 -3.25 17.45
N LYS A 111 4.17 -2.34 16.62
CA LYS A 111 5.53 -1.80 16.81
C LYS A 111 5.69 -1.04 18.12
N GLY A 112 4.65 -0.31 18.53
CA GLY A 112 4.63 0.44 19.78
C GLY A 112 4.71 -0.48 21.00
N ILE A 113 3.93 -1.56 21.01
CA ILE A 113 3.93 -2.57 22.07
C ILE A 113 5.28 -3.28 22.12
N GLU A 114 5.81 -3.75 20.97
CA GLU A 114 7.10 -4.43 20.91
C GLU A 114 8.24 -3.54 21.43
N LYS A 115 8.28 -2.28 20.97
CA LYS A 115 9.28 -1.30 21.44
C LYS A 115 9.12 -0.99 22.93
N GLY A 116 7.87 -0.89 23.41
CA GLY A 116 7.56 -0.69 24.83
C GLY A 116 8.07 -1.83 25.70
N ILE A 117 7.73 -3.07 25.36
CA ILE A 117 8.20 -4.28 26.05
C ILE A 117 9.72 -4.30 26.07
N LYS A 118 10.38 -4.15 24.91
CA LYS A 118 11.85 -4.16 24.82
C LYS A 118 12.51 -3.07 25.67
N THR A 119 11.93 -1.87 25.70
CA THR A 119 12.44 -0.76 26.51
C THR A 119 12.29 -1.04 28.00
N SER A 120 11.11 -1.49 28.43
CA SER A 120 10.84 -1.85 29.83
C SER A 120 11.72 -3.00 30.31
N THR A 121 11.87 -4.06 29.51
CA THR A 121 12.76 -5.19 29.85
C THR A 121 14.21 -4.74 30.03
N ARG A 122 14.72 -3.88 29.12
CA ARG A 122 16.08 -3.31 29.26
C ARG A 122 16.21 -2.41 30.50
N GLN A 123 15.18 -1.64 30.85
CA GLN A 123 15.19 -0.81 32.04
C GLN A 123 15.20 -1.64 33.33
N ILE A 124 14.39 -2.71 33.38
CA ILE A 124 14.39 -3.67 34.49
C ILE A 124 15.76 -4.33 34.61
N ALA A 125 16.32 -4.83 33.52
CA ALA A 125 17.66 -5.44 33.50
C ALA A 125 18.73 -4.51 34.07
N ARG A 126 18.73 -3.23 33.66
CA ARG A 126 19.64 -2.22 34.22
C ARG A 126 19.47 -2.04 35.73
N GLN A 127 18.23 -1.92 36.20
CA GLN A 127 17.97 -1.76 37.63
C GLN A 127 18.41 -2.98 38.45
N LEU A 128 18.27 -4.20 37.90
CA LEU A 128 18.73 -5.41 38.56
C LEU A 128 20.26 -5.45 38.65
N LEU A 129 20.96 -5.11 37.55
CA LEU A 129 22.43 -5.02 37.53
C LEU A 129 22.94 -3.97 38.53
N LEU A 130 22.31 -2.79 38.58
CA LEU A 130 22.67 -1.73 39.53
C LEU A 130 22.47 -2.14 41.00
N LYS A 131 21.56 -3.08 41.26
CA LYS A 131 21.36 -3.67 42.60
C LYS A 131 22.36 -4.79 42.92
N GLY A 132 23.34 -5.03 42.06
CA GLY A 132 24.39 -6.03 42.27
C GLY A 132 23.97 -7.45 41.90
N MET A 133 22.86 -7.63 41.18
CA MET A 133 22.46 -8.94 40.66
C MET A 133 23.43 -9.38 39.55
N ASP A 134 23.85 -10.64 39.56
CA ASP A 134 24.79 -11.15 38.57
C ASP A 134 24.13 -11.26 37.18
N LYS A 135 24.97 -11.24 36.14
CA LYS A 135 24.52 -11.20 34.75
C LYS A 135 23.73 -12.45 34.34
N GLU A 136 23.99 -13.61 34.94
CA GLU A 136 23.30 -14.85 34.61
C GLU A 136 21.87 -14.82 35.14
N THR A 137 21.68 -14.42 36.40
CA THR A 137 20.35 -14.23 37.01
C THR A 137 19.53 -13.17 36.27
N VAL A 138 20.16 -12.06 35.84
CA VAL A 138 19.47 -11.01 35.05
C VAL A 138 18.97 -11.54 33.71
N GLN A 139 19.76 -12.37 33.00
CA GLN A 139 19.34 -13.00 31.75
C GLN A 139 18.13 -13.92 31.98
N GLN A 140 18.17 -14.74 33.04
CA GLN A 140 17.07 -15.66 33.36
C GLN A 140 15.76 -14.91 33.68
N ILE A 141 15.83 -13.80 34.42
CA ILE A 141 14.64 -13.02 34.80
C ILE A 141 14.06 -12.23 33.61
N THR A 142 14.93 -11.63 32.79
CA THR A 142 14.51 -10.67 31.76
C THR A 142 14.35 -11.31 30.38
N GLY A 143 14.88 -12.52 30.19
CA GLY A 143 14.92 -13.20 28.89
C GLY A 143 15.82 -12.52 27.87
N LEU A 144 16.65 -11.55 28.29
CA LEU A 144 17.61 -10.89 27.42
C LEU A 144 18.78 -11.82 27.11
N THR A 145 19.35 -11.65 25.91
CA THR A 145 20.56 -12.37 25.49
C THR A 145 21.80 -11.92 26.29
N PRO A 146 22.84 -12.77 26.38
CA PRO A 146 24.10 -12.39 27.02
C PRO A 146 24.67 -11.08 26.45
N GLU A 147 24.61 -10.91 25.13
CA GLU A 147 25.10 -9.73 24.42
C GLU A 147 24.30 -8.48 24.81
N GLU A 148 22.97 -8.59 24.91
CA GLU A 148 22.12 -7.48 25.33
C GLU A 148 22.38 -7.07 26.77
N VAL A 149 22.57 -8.02 27.69
CA VAL A 149 22.91 -7.73 29.09
C VAL A 149 24.32 -7.13 29.20
N MET A 150 25.28 -7.63 28.42
CA MET A 150 26.64 -7.08 28.38
C MET A 150 26.66 -5.63 27.89
N GLN A 151 25.94 -5.32 26.80
CA GLN A 151 25.79 -3.95 26.29
C GLN A 151 25.12 -2.98 27.28
N LEU A 152 24.27 -3.49 28.17
CA LEU A 152 23.66 -2.67 29.22
C LEU A 152 24.63 -2.39 30.38
N ALA A 153 25.57 -3.30 30.63
CA ALA A 153 26.59 -3.18 31.67
C ALA A 153 27.82 -2.35 31.23
N GLU A 154 28.13 -2.31 29.93
CA GLU A 154 29.27 -1.54 29.37
C GLU A 154 28.98 -0.04 29.17
N LYS A 155 27.72 0.39 29.30
CA LYS A 155 27.32 1.80 29.12
C LYS A 155 27.46 2.65 30.40
N GLU A 156 28.35 2.28 31.30
CA GLU A 156 28.78 3.09 32.46
C GLU A 156 30.13 3.77 32.19
#